data_AF-A0A9R1CVG3-F1
#
_entry.id   AF-A0A9R1CVG3-F1
#
_cell.length_a   1.000
_cell.length_b   1.000
_cell.length_c   1.000
_cell.angle_alpha   90.00
_cell.angle_beta   90.00
_cell.angle_gamma   90.00
#
_symmetry.space_group_name_H-M   'P 1'
#
loop_
_entity.id
_entity.type
_entity.pdbx_description
1 polymer ?
#
loop_
_entity_poly.entity_id
_entity_poly.type
_entity_poly.pdbx_seq_one_letter_code
_entity_poly.pdbx_strand_id
1 'polypeptide(L)'
;MILSDIAEYVTERVNSKSITLNQYVTTDSLLQNKRGRQTAQNLPPMTCALTRYCKGDILISNIRPYLKKIWLADSDGGCSTDVLAFRTKNGHSPNYLYALLI
;
A
#
# COMPACT_ATOMS: atom_id res chain seq x y z
N MET A 1 -7.88 -17.75 13.87
CA MET A 1 -7.90 -16.39 13.31
C MET A 1 -7.05 -16.41 12.05
N ILE A 2 -7.66 -16.06 10.93
CA ILE A 2 -7.01 -15.92 9.63
C ILE A 2 -6.96 -14.44 9.24
N LEU A 3 -6.12 -14.07 8.28
CA LEU A 3 -5.93 -12.67 7.87
C LEU A 3 -7.25 -12.01 7.44
N SER A 4 -8.12 -12.75 6.75
CA SER A 4 -9.43 -12.26 6.31
C SER A 4 -10.40 -11.98 7.46
N ASP A 5 -10.12 -12.41 8.68
CA ASP A 5 -10.95 -12.07 9.86
C ASP A 5 -10.73 -10.62 10.27
N ILE A 6 -9.53 -10.06 10.04
CA ILE A 6 -9.10 -8.76 10.57
C ILE A 6 -8.81 -7.70 9.49
N ALA A 7 -8.66 -8.12 8.23
CA ALA A 7 -8.29 -7.27 7.12
C ALA A 7 -9.08 -7.60 5.84
N GLU A 8 -9.17 -6.62 4.96
CA GLU A 8 -9.73 -6.76 3.61
C GLU A 8 -8.85 -6.08 2.57
N TYR A 9 -8.93 -6.55 1.33
CA TYR A 9 -8.28 -5.89 0.21
C TYR A 9 -9.00 -4.59 -0.14
N VAL A 10 -8.24 -3.52 -0.37
CA VAL A 10 -8.82 -2.29 -0.86
C VAL A 10 -9.18 -2.44 -2.34
N THR A 11 -10.44 -2.17 -2.66
CA THR A 11 -10.99 -2.28 -4.03
C THR A 11 -11.24 -0.93 -4.69
N GLU A 12 -11.24 0.15 -3.89
CA GLU A 12 -11.40 1.53 -4.35
C GLU A 12 -10.34 1.89 -5.39
N ARG A 13 -10.73 2.70 -6.38
CA ARG A 13 -9.85 3.12 -7.46
C ARG A 13 -9.72 4.63 -7.52
N VAL A 14 -8.54 5.11 -7.91
CA VAL A 14 -8.24 6.52 -8.16
C VAL A 14 -7.58 6.69 -9.52
N ASN A 15 -7.88 7.80 -10.20
CA ASN A 15 -7.26 8.09 -11.49
C ASN A 15 -5.81 8.54 -11.28
N SER A 16 -4.87 7.96 -12.03
CA SER A 16 -3.46 8.38 -11.99
C SER A 16 -3.24 9.87 -12.29
N LYS A 17 -4.13 10.55 -13.03
CA LYS A 17 -4.05 12.01 -13.26
C LYS A 17 -4.23 12.84 -11.99
N SER A 18 -4.90 12.32 -10.96
CA SER A 18 -5.12 13.03 -9.69
C SER A 18 -4.09 12.68 -8.61
N ILE A 19 -3.01 11.98 -8.97
CA ILE A 19 -1.98 11.50 -8.05
C ILE A 19 -0.63 12.13 -8.41
N THR A 20 0.08 12.61 -7.40
CA THR A 20 1.45 13.13 -7.53
C THR A 20 2.49 12.03 -7.27
N LEU A 21 3.76 12.28 -7.61
CA LEU A 21 4.86 11.34 -7.31
C LEU A 21 4.95 11.00 -5.81
N ASN A 22 4.64 11.97 -4.95
CA ASN A 22 4.59 11.75 -3.51
C ASN A 22 3.38 10.91 -3.08
N GLN A 23 2.31 10.82 -3.85
CA GLN A 23 1.14 10.00 -3.49
C GLN A 23 1.15 8.64 -4.20
N TYR A 24 2.06 8.45 -5.14
CA TYR A 24 2.19 7.21 -5.89
C TYR A 24 3.11 6.22 -5.17
N VAL A 25 2.66 4.97 -5.03
CA VAL A 25 3.41 3.89 -4.39
C VAL A 25 3.61 2.74 -5.37
N THR A 26 4.88 2.39 -5.58
CA THR A 26 5.34 1.23 -6.35
C THR A 26 6.17 0.31 -5.47
N THR A 27 6.48 -0.88 -5.97
CA THR A 27 7.38 -1.84 -5.32
C THR A 27 8.77 -1.26 -5.04
N ASP A 28 9.27 -0.39 -5.90
CA ASP A 28 10.58 0.28 -5.74
C ASP A 28 10.53 1.49 -4.80
N SER A 29 9.35 2.09 -4.64
CA SER A 29 9.15 3.16 -3.64
C SER A 29 9.11 2.61 -2.21
N LEU A 30 8.77 1.33 -2.02
CA LEU A 30 8.73 0.70 -0.70
C LEU A 30 10.12 0.22 -0.27
N LEU A 31 10.57 0.67 0.90
CA LEU A 31 11.86 0.30 1.47
C LEU A 31 11.78 -1.07 2.15
N GLN A 32 12.88 -1.82 2.06
CA GLN A 32 12.97 -3.16 2.65
C GLN A 32 12.90 -3.09 4.18
N ASN A 33 12.56 -4.20 4.83
CA ASN A 33 12.56 -4.34 6.29
C ASN A 33 11.67 -3.31 6.99
N LYS A 34 10.48 -3.02 6.44
CA LYS A 34 9.49 -2.12 7.04
C LYS A 34 10.01 -0.68 7.27
N ARG A 35 11.02 -0.24 6.53
CA ARG A 35 11.64 1.09 6.69
C ARG A 35 10.82 2.25 6.12
N GLY A 36 9.55 2.00 5.79
CA GLY A 36 8.65 2.98 5.18
C GLY A 36 8.80 3.03 3.67
N ARG A 37 8.73 4.23 3.10
CA ARG A 37 8.79 4.45 1.66
C ARG A 37 9.60 5.69 1.30
N GLN A 38 9.96 5.78 0.03
CA GLN A 38 10.51 6.95 -0.62
C GLN A 38 9.55 7.45 -1.70
N THR A 39 9.77 8.68 -2.19
CA THR A 39 9.02 9.22 -3.34
C THR A 39 9.21 8.31 -4.57
N ALA A 40 8.14 8.05 -5.31
CA ALA A 40 8.23 7.30 -6.55
C ALA A 40 9.07 8.07 -7.57
N GLN A 41 9.86 7.36 -8.38
CA GLN A 41 10.69 8.00 -9.40
C GLN A 41 9.86 8.48 -10.59
N ASN A 42 8.84 7.72 -10.97
CA ASN A 42 8.00 7.99 -12.13
C ASN A 42 6.53 7.73 -11.80
N LEU A 43 5.65 8.52 -12.42
CA LEU A 43 4.23 8.22 -12.51
C LEU A 43 3.97 7.16 -13.59
N PRO A 44 2.79 6.52 -13.60
CA PRO A 44 2.39 5.65 -14.71
C PRO A 44 2.54 6.38 -16.06
N PRO A 45 3.14 5.75 -17.08
CA PRO A 45 3.39 6.40 -18.38
C PRO A 45 2.11 6.72 -19.15
N MET A 46 1.02 6.02 -18.83
CA MET A 46 -0.31 6.26 -19.38
C MET A 46 -1.31 6.43 -18.25
N THR A 47 -2.35 7.22 -18.50
CA THR A 47 -3.44 7.36 -17.54
C THR A 47 -4.15 6.02 -17.33
N CYS A 48 -4.07 5.51 -16.10
CA CYS A 48 -4.74 4.30 -15.66
C CYS A 48 -5.46 4.50 -14.32
N ALA A 49 -6.29 3.52 -13.96
CA ALA A 49 -6.93 3.40 -12.65
C ALA A 49 -6.01 2.66 -11.68
N LEU A 50 -5.61 3.33 -10.61
CA LEU A 50 -4.77 2.79 -9.54
C LEU A 50 -5.64 2.31 -8.38
N THR A 51 -5.14 1.39 -7.57
CA THR A 51 -5.78 1.06 -6.29
C THR A 51 -5.60 2.25 -5.36
N ARG A 52 -6.70 2.80 -4.85
CA ARG A 52 -6.70 3.95 -3.94
C ARG A 52 -6.40 3.45 -2.54
N TYR A 53 -5.39 4.00 -1.87
CA TYR A 53 -5.14 3.74 -0.46
C TYR A 53 -5.43 5.01 0.36
N CYS A 54 -5.76 4.81 1.63
CA CYS A 54 -5.94 5.87 2.62
C CYS A 54 -4.95 5.71 3.77
N LYS A 55 -4.77 6.80 4.52
CA LYS A 55 -4.06 6.76 5.80
C LYS A 55 -4.61 5.63 6.68
N GLY A 56 -3.71 4.81 7.21
CA GLY A 56 -4.02 3.63 8.02
C GLY A 56 -4.07 2.31 7.23
N ASP A 57 -4.10 2.36 5.89
CA ASP A 57 -3.97 1.14 5.08
C ASP A 57 -2.53 0.61 5.11
N ILE A 58 -2.37 -0.69 4.91
CA ILE A 58 -1.07 -1.35 4.86
C ILE A 58 -0.77 -1.76 3.42
N LEU A 59 0.30 -1.21 2.87
CA LEU A 59 0.75 -1.49 1.51
C LEU A 59 1.90 -2.48 1.54
N ILE A 60 1.79 -3.54 0.74
CA ILE A 60 2.76 -4.63 0.67
C ILE A 60 3.19 -4.83 -0.79
N SER A 61 4.49 -4.84 -1.05
CA SER A 61 5.02 -5.25 -2.36
C SER A 61 4.74 -6.74 -2.61
N ASN A 62 4.03 -7.06 -3.69
CA ASN A 62 3.81 -8.44 -4.14
C ASN A 62 5.07 -9.05 -4.78
N ILE A 63 6.00 -8.21 -5.25
CA ILE A 63 7.28 -8.64 -5.80
C ILE A 63 8.30 -8.79 -4.66
N ARG A 64 8.93 -9.97 -4.56
CA ARG A 64 9.95 -10.35 -3.56
C ARG A 64 9.46 -10.12 -2.10
N PRO A 65 8.41 -10.84 -1.66
CA PRO A 65 7.77 -10.62 -0.35
C PRO A 65 8.73 -10.76 0.83
N TYR A 66 9.75 -11.61 0.73
CA TYR A 66 10.78 -11.81 1.76
C TYR A 66 11.58 -10.53 2.10
N LEU A 67 11.56 -9.51 1.25
CA LEU A 67 12.21 -8.21 1.53
C LEU A 67 11.45 -7.34 2.53
N LYS A 68 10.25 -7.76 2.94
CA LYS A 68 9.43 -7.06 3.95
C LYS A 68 9.17 -5.60 3.58
N LYS A 69 8.94 -5.36 2.29
CA LYS A 69 8.59 -4.06 1.72
C LYS A 69 7.13 -3.75 2.06
N ILE A 70 6.91 -3.34 3.31
CA ILE A 70 5.59 -3.11 3.91
C ILE A 70 5.58 -1.72 4.50
N TRP A 71 4.52 -0.96 4.24
CA TRP A 71 4.33 0.39 4.75
C TRP A 71 2.93 0.56 5.33
N LEU A 72 2.86 1.08 6.55
CA LEU A 72 1.62 1.60 7.12
C LEU A 72 1.44 3.04 6.61
N ALA A 73 0.43 3.26 5.78
CA ALA A 73 0.20 4.54 5.13
C ALA A 73 -0.07 5.64 6.16
N ASP A 74 0.68 6.73 6.08
CA ASP A 74 0.45 7.95 6.85
C ASP A 74 -0.29 9.03 6.04
N SER A 75 -0.53 8.77 4.75
CA SER A 75 -1.18 9.64 3.77
C SER A 75 -2.13 8.86 2.86
N ASP A 76 -2.84 9.58 1.98
CA ASP A 76 -3.70 9.01 0.94
C ASP A 76 -3.00 9.02 -0.42
N GLY A 77 -3.37 8.11 -1.31
CA GLY A 77 -2.84 8.10 -2.66
C GLY A 77 -3.27 6.91 -3.52
N GLY A 78 -2.44 6.56 -4.50
CA GLY A 78 -2.65 5.42 -5.40
C GLY A 78 -1.43 4.51 -5.46
N CYS A 79 -1.63 3.19 -5.55
CA CYS A 79 -0.53 2.23 -5.70
C CYS A 79 -0.61 1.44 -7.02
N SER A 80 0.54 0.92 -7.46
CA SER A 80 0.63 0.05 -8.64
C SER A 80 -0.04 -1.30 -8.40
N THR A 81 -0.29 -2.05 -9.48
CA THR A 81 -0.88 -3.40 -9.43
C THR A 81 -0.02 -4.41 -8.65
N ASP A 82 1.28 -4.16 -8.56
CA ASP A 82 2.23 -5.00 -7.83
C ASP A 82 2.32 -4.64 -6.33
N VAL A 83 1.51 -3.70 -5.87
CA VAL A 83 1.38 -3.33 -4.46
C VAL A 83 -0.02 -3.67 -3.99
N LEU A 84 -0.09 -4.56 -3.01
CA LEU A 84 -1.33 -4.96 -2.35
C LEU A 84 -1.65 -3.95 -1.25
N ALA A 85 -2.88 -3.44 -1.21
CA ALA A 85 -3.36 -2.58 -0.14
C ALA A 85 -4.37 -3.33 0.73
N PHE A 86 -4.10 -3.36 2.03
CA PHE A 86 -4.94 -3.97 3.05
C PHE A 86 -5.51 -2.91 3.98
N ARG A 87 -6.82 -2.99 4.24
CA ARG A 87 -7.50 -2.18 5.23
C ARG A 87 -7.93 -3.05 6.39
N THR A 88 -7.75 -2.56 7.62
CA THR A 88 -8.27 -3.25 8.81
C THR A 88 -9.77 -3.11 8.91
N LYS A 89 -10.44 -4.20 9.27
CA LYS A 89 -11.86 -4.19 9.60
C LYS A 89 -12.10 -3.46 10.92
N ASN A 90 -13.33 -2.96 11.10
CA ASN A 90 -13.74 -2.26 12.32
C ASN A 90 -13.42 -3.09 13.58
N GLY A 91 -12.86 -2.43 14.59
CA GLY A 91 -12.48 -3.06 15.86
C GLY A 91 -11.07 -3.69 15.86
N HIS A 92 -10.35 -3.67 14.74
CA HIS A 92 -8.95 -4.10 14.66
C HIS A 92 -7.99 -2.92 14.46
N SER A 93 -6.79 -3.03 15.02
CA SER A 93 -5.77 -1.99 14.94
C SER A 93 -4.87 -2.16 13.71
N PRO A 94 -4.70 -1.14 12.84
CA PRO A 94 -3.72 -1.15 11.77
C PRO A 94 -2.31 -1.45 12.23
N ASN A 95 -1.92 -0.92 13.41
CA ASN A 95 -0.59 -1.13 13.97
C ASN A 95 -0.37 -2.60 14.35
N TYR A 96 -1.42 -3.27 14.85
CA TYR A 96 -1.36 -4.70 15.16
C TYR A 96 -1.18 -5.53 13.89
N LEU A 97 -1.97 -5.26 12.85
CA LEU A 97 -1.85 -5.93 11.56
C LEU A 97 -0.47 -5.70 10.92
N TYR A 98 0.02 -4.46 10.96
CA TYR A 98 1.36 -4.10 10.48
C TYR A 98 2.48 -4.82 11.26
N ALA A 99 2.34 -5.00 12.56
CA ALA A 99 3.30 -5.75 13.37
C ALA A 99 3.34 -7.24 13.00
N LEU A 100 2.19 -7.85 12.73
CA LEU A 100 2.07 -9.28 12.39
C LEU A 100 2.63 -9.64 11.01
N LEU A 101 2.43 -8.79 10.00
CA LEU A 101 2.88 -9.05 8.63
C LEU A 101 4.41 -9.08 8.58
N ILE A 102 5.02 -10.07 7.93
CA ILE A 102 6.48 -10.23 7.89
C ILE A 102 6.99 -10.02 6.48
#